data_AF-A0A367P6V5-F1
#
_entry.id   AF-A0A367P6V5-F1
#
_cell.length_a   1.000
_cell.length_b   1.000
_cell.length_c   1.000
_cell.angle_alpha   90.00
_cell.angle_beta   90.00
_cell.angle_gamma   90.00
#
_symmetry.space_group_name_H-M   'P 1'
#
loop_
_entity.id
_entity.type
_entity.pdbx_description
1 polymer ?
#
loop_
_entity_poly.entity_id
_entity_poly.type
_entity_poly.pdbx_seq_one_letter_code
_entity_poly.pdbx_strand_id
1 'polypeptide(L)'
;MRRDVIVGDHRVSILAEPKHDPQRPANVAGYSVRYKITRTDGRPVREGFVTVQSYELNIGTDLFSTAEAALDYGEAKAREDVSTF
;
A
#
# COMPACT_ATOMS: atom_id res chain seq x y z
N MET A 1 -8.62 -2.90 5.49
CA MET A 1 -7.72 -2.97 6.66
C MET A 1 -6.55 -2.03 6.44
N ARG A 2 -5.98 -1.43 7.49
CA ARG A 2 -4.87 -0.47 7.37
C ARG A 2 -3.72 -0.84 8.31
N ARG A 3 -2.49 -0.62 7.87
CA ARG A 3 -1.26 -0.73 8.66
C ARG A 3 -0.43 0.54 8.48
N ASP A 4 0.05 1.13 9.57
CA ASP A 4 1.01 2.22 9.53
C ASP A 4 2.35 1.72 10.07
N VAL A 5 3.44 1.97 9.34
CA VAL A 5 4.80 1.60 9.74
C VAL A 5 5.77 2.77 9.54
N ILE A 6 6.86 2.78 10.31
CA ILE A 6 7.96 3.72 10.14
C ILE A 6 9.13 2.98 9.47
N VAL A 7 9.65 3.58 8.40
CA VAL A 7 10.79 3.06 7.61
C VAL A 7 11.82 4.19 7.51
N GLY A 8 12.83 4.16 8.39
CA GLY A 8 13.76 5.28 8.54
C GLY A 8 13.01 6.57 8.89
N ASP A 9 13.27 7.64 8.14
CA ASP A 9 12.60 8.95 8.29
C ASP A 9 11.25 9.04 7.55
N HIS A 10 10.70 7.91 7.13
CA HIS A 10 9.44 7.87 6.38
C HIS A 10 8.35 7.18 7.19
N ARG A 11 7.17 7.81 7.22
CA ARG A 11 5.92 7.16 7.60
C ARG A 11 5.27 6.56 6.37
N VAL A 12 4.93 5.28 6.46
CA VAL A 12 4.23 4.54 5.41
C VAL A 12 2.86 4.14 5.92
N SER A 13 1.80 4.55 5.21
CA SER A 13 0.42 4.12 5.46
C SER A 13 -0.01 3.16 4.36
N ILE A 14 -0.29 1.90 4.73
CA ILE A 14 -0.64 0.82 3.83
C ILE A 14 -2.13 0.49 4.03
N LEU A 15 -2.87 0.42 2.93
CA LEU A 15 -4.30 0.17 2.92
C LEU A 15 -4.58 -1.06 2.05
N ALA A 16 -5.06 -2.14 2.69
CA ALA A 16 -5.64 -3.28 2.00
C ALA A 16 -7.15 -3.05 1.83
N GLU A 17 -7.62 -3.02 0.59
CA GLU A 17 -9.01 -2.77 0.21
C GLU A 17 -9.65 -4.09 -0.25
N PRO A 18 -10.78 -4.53 0.35
CA PRO A 18 -11.51 -5.68 -0.16
C PRO A 18 -12.09 -5.35 -1.54
N LYS A 19 -12.01 -6.31 -2.46
CA LYS A 19 -12.70 -6.29 -3.73
C LYS A 19 -13.77 -7.37 -3.71
N HIS A 20 -14.95 -7.02 -4.18
CA HIS A 20 -16.11 -7.89 -4.13
C HIS A 20 -16.35 -8.58 -5.47
N ASP A 21 -16.89 -9.80 -5.44
CA ASP A 21 -17.32 -10.50 -6.65
C ASP A 21 -18.43 -9.68 -7.33
N PRO A 22 -18.26 -9.26 -8.60
CA PRO A 22 -19.29 -8.49 -9.32
C PRO A 22 -20.63 -9.21 -9.45
N GLN A 23 -20.62 -10.55 -9.49
CA GLN A 23 -21.82 -11.38 -9.54
C GLN A 23 -22.40 -11.64 -8.15
N ARG A 24 -21.58 -11.52 -7.10
CA ARG A 24 -21.96 -11.74 -5.70
C ARG A 24 -21.36 -10.64 -4.80
N PRO A 25 -21.91 -9.41 -4.81
CA PRO A 25 -21.31 -8.26 -4.12
C PRO A 25 -21.13 -8.43 -2.60
N ALA A 26 -21.90 -9.32 -1.97
CA ALA A 26 -21.73 -9.67 -0.56
C ALA A 26 -20.44 -10.47 -0.29
N ASN A 27 -19.84 -11.08 -1.31
CA ASN A 27 -18.66 -11.93 -1.18
C ASN A 27 -17.40 -11.13 -1.52
N VAL A 28 -16.42 -11.17 -0.62
CA VAL A 28 -15.07 -10.65 -0.90
C VAL A 28 -14.37 -11.64 -1.82
N ALA A 29 -14.01 -11.20 -3.02
CA ALA A 29 -13.23 -11.97 -3.99
C ALA A 29 -11.73 -11.95 -3.67
N GLY A 30 -11.27 -10.92 -2.97
CA GLY A 30 -9.89 -10.79 -2.50
C GLY A 30 -9.60 -9.36 -2.08
N TYR A 31 -8.32 -9.02 -2.01
CA TYR A 31 -7.84 -7.71 -1.59
C TYR A 31 -6.87 -7.12 -2.62
N SER A 32 -6.92 -5.81 -2.78
CA SER A 32 -5.83 -5.04 -3.38
C SER A 32 -5.12 -4.23 -2.30
N VAL A 33 -3.94 -3.69 -2.59
CA VAL A 33 -3.21 -2.84 -1.65
C VAL A 33 -2.75 -1.54 -2.29
N ARG A 34 -2.74 -0.47 -1.50
CA ARG A 34 -2.07 0.80 -1.81
C ARG A 34 -1.23 1.23 -0.63
N TYR A 35 -0.15 1.98 -0.87
CA TYR A 35 0.57 2.63 0.20
C TYR A 35 0.83 4.11 -0.11
N LYS A 36 0.96 4.89 0.95
CA LYS A 36 1.35 6.30 0.92
C LYS A 36 2.58 6.50 1.79
N ILE A 37 3.57 7.20 1.27
CA ILE A 37 4.82 7.52 1.93
C ILE A 37 4.89 9.03 2.16
N THR A 38 5.26 9.43 3.38
CA THR A 38 5.49 10.81 3.79
C THR A 38 6.73 10.87 4.67
N ARG A 39 7.57 11.92 4.59
CA ARG A 39 8.65 12.09 5.56
C ARG A 39 8.11 12.52 6.93
N THR A 40 8.76 12.09 8.00
CA THR A 40 8.41 12.44 9.39
C THR A 40 8.81 13.86 9.77
N ASP A 41 9.80 14.43 9.09
CA ASP A 41 10.29 15.79 9.28
C ASP A 41 9.52 16.86 8.47
N GLY A 42 8.48 16.44 7.73
CA GLY A 42 7.65 17.33 6.92
C GLY A 42 8.30 17.79 5.61
N ARG A 43 9.52 17.35 5.29
CA ARG A 43 10.16 17.66 4.01
C ARG A 43 9.56 16.84 2.86
N PRO A 44 9.75 17.27 1.60
CA PRO A 44 9.36 16.46 0.45
C PRO A 44 10.04 15.09 0.42
N VAL A 45 9.27 14.07 0.03
CA VAL A 45 9.78 12.71 -0.21
C VAL A 45 10.65 12.69 -1.46
N ARG A 46 10.24 13.44 -2.50
CA ARG A 46 11.00 13.70 -3.73
C ARG A 46 10.83 15.18 -4.11
N GLU A 47 11.67 15.71 -5.01
CA GLU A 47 11.54 17.09 -5.48
C GLU A 47 10.11 17.36 -6.00
N GLY A 48 9.42 18.33 -5.39
CA GLY A 48 8.03 18.67 -5.73
C GLY A 48 6.94 17.76 -5.11
N PHE A 49 7.29 16.67 -4.43
CA PHE A 49 6.32 15.72 -3.88
C PHE A 49 6.45 15.56 -2.35
N VAL A 50 5.55 16.21 -1.62
CA VAL A 50 5.43 16.05 -0.14
C VAL A 50 5.04 14.63 0.25
N THR A 51 4.32 13.94 -0.64
CA THR A 51 3.88 12.57 -0.43
C THR A 51 4.00 11.78 -1.73
N VAL A 52 4.39 10.51 -1.64
CA VAL A 52 4.35 9.56 -2.75
C VAL A 52 3.27 8.53 -2.47
N GLN A 53 2.42 8.23 -3.45
CA GLN A 53 1.38 7.21 -3.32
C GLN A 53 1.53 6.19 -4.44
N SER A 54 1.41 4.91 -4.09
CA SER A 54 1.40 3.84 -5.08
C SER A 54 0.12 3.84 -5.91
N TYR A 55 0.18 3.22 -7.09
CA TYR A 55 -1.03 2.73 -7.73
C TYR A 55 -1.65 1.58 -6.90
N GLU A 56 -2.82 1.11 -7.33
CA GLU A 56 -3.37 -0.13 -6.80
C GLU A 56 -2.46 -1.30 -7.18
N LEU A 57 -2.08 -2.08 -6.18
CA LEU A 57 -1.19 -3.23 -6.33
C LEU A 57 -1.96 -4.52 -6.05
N ASN A 58 -1.60 -5.53 -6.82
CA ASN A 58 -2.15 -6.88 -6.84
C ASN A 58 -1.05 -7.84 -7.34
N ILE A 59 -1.33 -9.15 -7.35
CA ILE A 59 -0.38 -10.16 -7.85
C ILE A 59 -0.63 -10.36 -9.34
N GLY A 60 -0.01 -9.54 -10.18
CA GLY A 60 -0.25 -9.55 -11.62
C GLY A 60 -1.66 -9.09 -11.96
N THR A 61 -2.55 -10.01 -12.33
CA THR A 61 -3.99 -9.72 -12.53
C THR A 61 -4.85 -10.16 -11.34
N ASP A 62 -4.27 -10.87 -10.37
CA ASP A 62 -4.99 -11.54 -9.30
C ASP A 62 -4.95 -10.76 -7.99
N LEU A 63 -6.03 -10.86 -7.22
CA LEU A 63 -6.15 -10.24 -5.91
C LEU A 63 -5.44 -11.08 -4.83
N PHE A 64 -5.02 -10.44 -3.75
CA PHE A 64 -4.55 -11.15 -2.56
C PHE A 64 -5.70 -11.89 -1.90
N SER A 65 -5.47 -13.12 -1.45
CA SER A 65 -6.48 -13.94 -0.80
C SER A 65 -6.85 -13.45 0.61
N THR A 66 -5.93 -12.75 1.28
CA THR A 66 -6.14 -12.17 2.62
C THR A 66 -5.69 -10.71 2.67
N ALA A 67 -6.25 -9.97 3.62
CA ALA A 67 -5.84 -8.59 3.87
C ALA A 67 -4.40 -8.53 4.37
N GLU A 68 -3.97 -9.49 5.17
CA GLU A 68 -2.62 -9.60 5.71
C GLU A 68 -1.59 -9.80 4.60
N ALA A 69 -1.84 -10.69 3.63
CA ALA A 69 -0.95 -10.89 2.50
C ALA A 69 -0.82 -9.62 1.63
N ALA A 70 -1.93 -8.91 1.43
CA ALA A 70 -1.95 -7.60 0.78
C ALA A 70 -1.10 -6.57 1.55
N LEU A 71 -1.25 -6.49 2.87
CA LEU A 71 -0.49 -5.56 3.72
C LEU A 71 1.01 -5.88 3.73
N ASP A 72 1.39 -7.15 3.84
CA ASP A 72 2.79 -7.58 3.85
C ASP A 72 3.48 -7.27 2.51
N TYR A 73 2.78 -7.49 1.39
CA TYR A 73 3.26 -7.10 0.08
C TYR A 73 3.41 -5.58 -0.05
N GLY A 74 2.40 -4.81 0.39
CA GLY A 74 2.44 -3.36 0.38
C GLY A 74 3.56 -2.79 1.23
N GLU A 75 3.88 -3.42 2.36
CA GLU A 75 5.01 -3.05 3.21
C GLU A 75 6.35 -3.31 2.53
N ALA A 76 6.52 -4.49 1.93
CA ALA A 76 7.73 -4.83 1.20
C ALA A 76 7.99 -3.84 0.05
N LYS A 77 6.95 -3.54 -0.75
CA LYS A 77 7.04 -2.55 -1.84
C LYS A 77 7.32 -1.14 -1.36
N ALA A 78 6.69 -0.70 -0.28
CA ALA A 78 6.99 0.61 0.29
C ALA A 78 8.43 0.72 0.81
N ARG A 79 8.99 -0.36 1.38
CA ARG A 79 10.40 -0.39 1.81
C ARG A 79 11.35 -0.33 0.61
N GLU A 80 11.05 -1.05 -0.47
CA GLU A 80 11.78 -0.94 -1.74
C GLU A 80 11.76 0.50 -2.24
N ASP A 81 10.58 1.12 -2.34
CA ASP A 81 10.45 2.51 -2.80
C ASP A 81 11.24 3.48 -1.93
N VAL A 82 11.12 3.39 -0.60
CA VAL A 82 11.88 4.24 0.35
C VAL A 82 13.38 4.10 0.14
N SER A 83 13.89 2.91 -0.19
CA SER A 83 15.31 2.70 -0.45
C SER A 83 15.82 3.36 -1.75
N THR A 84 14.91 3.82 -2.61
CA THR A 84 15.21 4.51 -3.87
C THR A 84 15.05 6.03 -3.83
N PHE A 85 14.60 6.58 -2.71
CA PHE A 85 14.41 8.04 -2.52
C PHE A 85 15.67 8.66 -1.93
#